data_AF-A0AAN8QHR0-F1
#
_entry.id   AF-A0AAN8QHR0-F1
#
_cell.length_a   1.000
_cell.length_b   1.000
_cell.length_c   1.000
_cell.angle_alpha   90.00
_cell.angle_beta   90.00
_cell.angle_gamma   90.00
#
_symmetry.space_group_name_H-M   'P 1'
#
loop_
_entity.id
_entity.type
_entity.pdbx_description
1 polymer ?
#
loop_
_entity_poly.entity_id
_entity_poly.type
_entity_poly.pdbx_seq_one_letter_code
_entity_poly.pdbx_strand_id
1 'polypeptide(L)'
;MGYNRFRVNATRKMSKTLALTVLACLSFCICVCRAEDSAMENMVTERKVEDNHRQDSADLLIFIMLLTLTILTIWLFKHRRFRFLHETGLAMIYGVLVGVVLRYGIHVPRDISNVTLSCHVNASPPTLLVNVSGKFYEYTLKGEISASEISDVQDNEMLRKVTFDPEVFFNILLPPIIFHAGYSLKRRHFFRNMGSILAYAFLGTVISCFIIGLLMYGCVTLMKQVGQLDGDFFFTDCLLFGAIVSATDPVTVLAIFNELQVDVDLYALLFGESVLNDAVAVVLSSSIVSYQPEGDNSHTFEVMAMLKSFGVFLGVFSGSFALGVATGVMTALISFTQ
;
A
#
# COMPACT_ATOMS: atom_id res chain seq x y z
N MET A 1 40.73 76.26 -38.38
CA MET A 1 39.74 75.15 -38.43
C MET A 1 40.18 73.84 -37.72
N GLY A 2 41.32 73.78 -37.01
CA GLY A 2 41.81 72.52 -36.38
C GLY A 2 41.53 72.30 -34.89
N TYR A 3 41.21 73.35 -34.12
CA TYR A 3 41.19 73.28 -32.64
C TYR A 3 39.86 72.76 -32.04
N ASN A 4 38.70 73.03 -32.68
CA ASN A 4 37.39 72.57 -32.16
C ASN A 4 37.09 71.09 -32.47
N ARG A 5 37.80 70.45 -33.41
CA ARG A 5 37.57 69.04 -33.76
C ARG A 5 38.28 68.06 -32.82
N PHE A 6 39.36 68.50 -32.17
CA PHE A 6 40.13 67.68 -31.22
C PHE A 6 39.45 67.61 -29.84
N ARG A 7 38.90 68.73 -29.35
CA ARG A 7 38.23 68.83 -28.05
C ARG A 7 36.93 68.03 -27.99
N VAL A 8 36.16 67.97 -29.08
CA VAL A 8 34.91 67.17 -29.17
C VAL A 8 35.21 65.67 -29.26
N ASN A 9 36.28 65.26 -29.93
CA ASN A 9 36.68 63.84 -29.96
C ASN A 9 37.26 63.38 -28.62
N ALA A 10 37.99 64.22 -27.90
CA ALA A 10 38.52 63.88 -26.57
C ALA A 10 37.40 63.74 -25.52
N THR A 11 36.42 64.65 -25.47
CA THR A 11 35.27 64.54 -24.54
C THR A 11 34.34 63.38 -24.90
N ARG A 12 34.14 63.09 -26.19
CA ARG A 12 33.32 61.94 -26.63
C ARG A 12 34.01 60.60 -26.38
N LYS A 13 35.35 60.54 -26.47
CA LYS A 13 36.13 59.34 -26.14
C LYS A 13 36.19 59.13 -24.62
N MET A 14 36.39 60.18 -23.83
CA MET A 14 36.38 60.14 -22.36
C MET A 14 34.99 59.77 -21.80
N SER A 15 33.90 60.31 -22.35
CA SER A 15 32.53 59.95 -21.97
C SER A 15 32.19 58.49 -22.31
N LYS A 16 32.66 57.98 -23.45
CA LYS A 16 32.49 56.56 -23.82
C LYS A 16 33.31 55.63 -22.92
N THR A 17 34.55 55.99 -22.58
CA THR A 17 35.38 55.19 -21.67
C THR A 17 34.82 55.18 -20.25
N LEU A 18 34.34 56.33 -19.74
CA LEU A 18 33.69 56.43 -18.42
C LEU A 18 32.36 55.66 -18.39
N ALA A 19 31.56 55.72 -19.45
CA ALA A 19 30.33 54.95 -19.55
C ALA A 19 30.61 53.44 -19.59
N LEU A 20 31.67 53.01 -20.29
CA LEU A 20 32.06 51.60 -20.37
C LEU A 20 32.57 51.07 -19.03
N THR A 21 33.35 51.86 -18.28
CA THR A 21 33.85 51.47 -16.95
C THR A 21 32.73 51.44 -15.91
N VAL A 22 31.78 52.37 -15.97
CA VAL A 22 30.59 52.36 -15.11
C VAL A 22 29.69 51.16 -15.43
N LEU A 23 29.47 50.82 -16.71
CA LEU A 23 28.71 49.64 -17.11
C LEU A 23 29.40 48.32 -16.67
N ALA A 24 30.72 48.27 -16.77
CA ALA A 24 31.51 47.10 -16.34
C ALA A 24 31.47 46.93 -14.82
N CYS A 25 31.57 48.02 -14.04
CA CYS A 25 31.42 47.98 -12.58
C CYS A 25 29.99 47.60 -12.16
N LEU A 26 28.95 48.13 -12.83
CA LEU A 26 27.56 47.75 -12.58
C LEU A 26 27.30 46.27 -12.90
N SER A 27 27.81 45.77 -14.02
CA SER A 27 27.71 44.36 -14.39
C SER A 27 28.43 43.45 -13.39
N PHE A 28 29.62 43.85 -12.93
CA PHE A 28 30.38 43.10 -11.92
C PHE A 28 29.67 43.10 -10.56
N CYS A 29 29.14 44.24 -10.09
CA CYS A 29 28.34 44.31 -8.86
C CYS A 29 27.05 43.48 -8.95
N ILE A 30 26.34 43.50 -10.07
CA ILE A 30 25.13 42.68 -10.28
C ILE A 30 25.48 41.19 -10.27
N CYS A 31 26.62 40.80 -10.86
CA CYS A 31 27.08 39.42 -10.89
C CYS A 31 27.50 38.93 -9.48
N VAL A 32 28.18 39.78 -8.69
CA VAL A 32 28.57 39.48 -7.31
C VAL A 32 27.35 39.39 -6.39
N CYS A 33 26.41 40.34 -6.44
CA CYS A 33 25.18 40.26 -5.64
C CYS A 33 24.34 39.02 -6.00
N ARG A 34 24.25 38.67 -7.29
CA ARG A 34 23.50 37.47 -7.73
C ARG A 34 24.21 36.17 -7.32
N ALA A 35 25.54 36.18 -7.23
CA ALA A 35 26.32 35.06 -6.71
C ALA A 35 26.18 34.91 -5.19
N GLU A 36 26.10 36.01 -4.44
CA GLU A 36 25.83 35.99 -2.99
C GLU A 36 24.39 35.53 -2.68
N ASP A 37 23.38 36.00 -3.42
CA ASP A 37 21.99 35.57 -3.25
C ASP A 37 21.82 34.07 -3.58
N SER A 38 22.42 33.60 -4.67
CA SER A 38 22.37 32.17 -5.03
C SER A 38 23.19 31.29 -4.09
N ALA A 39 24.32 31.75 -3.56
CA ALA A 39 25.08 31.03 -2.54
C ALA A 39 24.32 30.96 -1.20
N MET A 40 23.64 32.05 -0.80
CA MET A 40 22.84 32.10 0.42
C MET A 40 21.58 31.24 0.31
N GLU A 41 20.91 31.23 -0.85
CA GLU A 41 19.75 30.36 -1.12
C GLU A 41 20.16 28.88 -1.17
N ASN A 42 21.28 28.54 -1.81
CA ASN A 42 21.82 27.19 -1.82
C ASN A 42 22.27 26.74 -0.42
N MET A 43 22.93 27.59 0.38
CA MET A 43 23.33 27.26 1.75
C MET A 43 22.14 27.06 2.70
N VAL A 44 21.08 27.86 2.56
CA VAL A 44 19.85 27.71 3.36
C VAL A 44 19.10 26.45 2.94
N THR A 45 19.06 26.14 1.63
CA THR A 45 18.45 24.92 1.11
C THR A 45 19.23 23.68 1.52
N GLU A 46 20.56 23.70 1.42
CA GLU A 46 21.43 22.60 1.87
C GLU A 46 21.32 22.37 3.38
N ARG A 47 21.32 23.43 4.21
CA ARG A 47 21.09 23.27 5.66
C ARG A 47 19.72 22.69 5.97
N LYS A 48 18.67 23.10 5.25
CA LYS A 48 17.31 22.57 5.43
C LYS A 48 17.17 21.13 4.96
N VAL A 49 17.89 20.76 3.89
CA VAL A 49 17.99 19.37 3.40
C VAL A 49 18.78 18.51 4.38
N GLU A 50 19.85 19.03 4.99
CA GLU A 50 20.69 18.33 5.97
C GLU A 50 19.98 18.14 7.32
N ASP A 51 19.21 19.13 7.79
CA ASP A 51 18.33 19.01 8.96
C ASP A 51 17.16 18.04 8.71
N ASN A 52 16.54 18.08 7.52
CA ASN A 52 15.54 17.08 7.13
C ASN A 52 16.14 15.68 7.01
N HIS A 53 17.34 15.52 6.44
CA HIS A 53 18.03 14.23 6.39
C HIS A 53 18.35 13.72 7.78
N ARG A 54 18.70 14.60 8.71
CA ARG A 54 18.96 14.23 10.10
C ARG A 54 17.68 13.79 10.83
N GLN A 55 16.55 14.45 10.56
CA GLN A 55 15.23 14.05 11.07
C GLN A 55 14.77 12.71 10.48
N ASP A 56 14.82 12.55 9.15
CA ASP A 56 14.51 11.30 8.45
C ASP A 56 15.39 10.14 8.93
N SER A 57 16.68 10.41 9.18
CA SER A 57 17.61 9.42 9.72
C SER A 57 17.30 9.06 11.18
N ALA A 58 16.84 10.02 11.99
CA ALA A 58 16.42 9.78 13.36
C ALA A 58 15.15 8.94 13.41
N ASP A 59 14.18 9.21 12.53
CA ASP A 59 12.95 8.43 12.42
C ASP A 59 13.24 7.01 11.93
N LEU A 60 14.07 6.83 10.89
CA LEU A 60 14.55 5.52 10.46
C LEU A 60 15.28 4.76 11.58
N LEU A 61 16.07 5.46 12.39
CA LEU A 61 16.77 4.86 13.52
C LEU A 61 15.80 4.43 14.62
N ILE A 62 14.75 5.21 14.90
CA ILE A 62 13.66 4.82 15.81
C ILE A 62 12.95 3.59 15.26
N PHE A 63 12.66 3.52 13.96
CA PHE A 63 12.05 2.33 13.32
C PHE A 63 12.93 1.09 13.46
N ILE A 64 14.22 1.20 13.14
CA ILE A 64 15.17 0.09 13.26
C ILE A 64 15.32 -0.34 14.73
N MET A 65 15.36 0.60 15.68
CA MET A 65 15.39 0.29 17.11
C MET A 65 14.11 -0.42 17.56
N LEU A 66 12.94 0.01 17.09
CA LEU A 66 11.68 -0.62 17.42
C LEU A 66 11.59 -2.04 16.84
N LEU A 67 12.03 -2.24 15.59
CA LEU A 67 12.01 -3.53 14.90
C LEU A 67 13.06 -4.51 15.47
N THR A 68 14.23 -4.00 15.85
CA THR A 68 15.22 -4.82 16.58
C THR A 68 14.74 -5.19 17.98
N LEU A 69 14.03 -4.29 18.67
CA LEU A 69 13.40 -4.58 19.96
C LEU A 69 12.29 -5.64 19.80
N THR A 70 11.46 -5.59 18.75
CA THR A 70 10.46 -6.63 18.50
C THR A 70 11.11 -7.99 18.26
N ILE A 71 12.15 -8.06 17.43
CA ILE A 71 12.90 -9.32 17.20
C ILE A 71 13.53 -9.83 18.50
N LEU A 72 14.15 -8.94 19.30
CA LEU A 72 14.78 -9.31 20.56
C LEU A 72 13.76 -9.81 21.59
N THR A 73 12.58 -9.18 21.66
CA THR A 73 11.50 -9.63 22.56
C THR A 73 10.93 -10.98 22.13
N ILE A 74 10.71 -11.22 20.83
CA ILE A 74 10.29 -12.55 20.32
C ILE A 74 11.35 -13.60 20.67
N TRP A 75 12.64 -13.30 20.45
CA TRP A 75 13.74 -14.18 20.82
C TRP A 75 13.82 -14.46 22.33
N LEU A 76 13.65 -13.43 23.17
CA LEU A 76 13.64 -13.55 24.62
C LEU A 76 12.50 -14.46 25.10
N PHE A 77 11.31 -14.34 24.51
CA PHE A 77 10.16 -15.17 24.83
C PHE A 77 10.35 -16.62 24.39
N LYS A 78 10.93 -16.84 23.21
CA LYS A 78 11.36 -18.17 22.76
C LYS A 78 12.32 -18.82 23.77
N HIS A 79 13.22 -18.04 24.36
CA HIS A 79 14.20 -18.57 25.33
C HIS A 79 13.64 -18.75 26.74
N ARG A 80 12.62 -17.97 27.15
CA ARG A 80 12.01 -18.02 28.49
C ARG A 80 10.82 -19.00 28.63
N ARG A 81 10.41 -19.65 27.54
CA ARG A 81 9.37 -20.71 27.46
C ARG A 81 8.17 -20.49 28.39
N PHE A 82 7.47 -19.36 28.23
CA PHE A 82 6.21 -19.10 28.93
C PHE A 82 5.12 -20.05 28.43
N ARG A 83 4.58 -20.87 29.33
CA ARG A 83 3.68 -22.01 29.03
C ARG A 83 2.28 -21.63 28.52
N PHE A 84 1.92 -20.34 28.48
CA PHE A 84 0.53 -19.91 28.24
C PHE A 84 0.29 -19.11 26.95
N LEU A 85 1.33 -18.69 26.21
CA LEU A 85 1.16 -17.87 25.00
C LEU A 85 2.04 -18.38 23.87
N HIS A 86 1.43 -18.70 22.73
CA HIS A 86 2.12 -19.18 21.52
C HIS A 86 2.88 -18.03 20.83
N GLU A 87 4.07 -18.33 20.28
CA GLU A 87 5.02 -17.37 19.70
C GLU A 87 4.35 -16.47 18.62
N THR A 88 3.47 -17.04 17.81
CA THR A 88 2.74 -16.30 16.76
C THR A 88 1.67 -15.35 17.30
N GLY A 89 0.99 -15.72 18.39
CA GLY A 89 -0.03 -14.87 19.02
C GLY A 89 0.60 -13.66 19.68
N LEU A 90 1.76 -13.85 20.33
CA LEU A 90 2.56 -12.74 20.86
C LEU A 90 3.05 -11.81 19.75
N ALA A 91 3.55 -12.37 18.64
CA ALA A 91 3.99 -11.56 17.50
C ALA A 91 2.87 -10.66 16.95
N MET A 92 1.63 -11.16 16.85
CA MET A 92 0.48 -10.32 16.44
C MET A 92 0.18 -9.21 17.45
N ILE A 93 0.13 -9.52 18.75
CA ILE A 93 -0.15 -8.53 19.80
C ILE A 93 0.93 -7.43 19.83
N TYR A 94 2.20 -7.82 19.74
CA TYR A 94 3.31 -6.88 19.67
C TYR A 94 3.29 -6.08 18.37
N GLY A 95 2.95 -6.68 17.24
CA GLY A 95 2.77 -5.98 15.97
C GLY A 95 1.69 -4.89 16.05
N VAL A 96 0.55 -5.19 16.67
CA VAL A 96 -0.52 -4.22 16.91
C VAL A 96 -0.06 -3.12 17.88
N LEU A 97 0.56 -3.47 19.00
CA LEU A 97 1.07 -2.52 19.98
C LEU A 97 2.09 -1.56 19.34
N VAL A 98 3.03 -2.11 18.57
CA VAL A 98 4.02 -1.34 17.82
C VAL A 98 3.34 -0.46 16.77
N GLY A 99 2.38 -0.98 16.00
CA GLY A 99 1.63 -0.19 15.03
C GLY A 99 0.91 1.01 15.67
N VAL A 100 0.31 0.83 16.86
CA VAL A 100 -0.31 1.91 17.63
C VAL A 100 0.73 2.92 18.12
N VAL A 101 1.86 2.44 18.64
CA VAL A 101 2.97 3.31 19.08
C VAL A 101 3.56 4.10 17.91
N LEU A 102 3.68 3.50 16.74
CA LEU A 102 4.14 4.20 15.53
C LEU A 102 3.13 5.26 15.08
N ARG A 103 1.83 4.93 15.12
CA ARG A 103 0.76 5.85 14.68
C ARG A 103 0.60 7.07 15.59
N TYR A 104 0.77 6.91 16.91
CA TYR A 104 0.52 7.99 17.88
C TYR A 104 1.79 8.54 18.55
N GLY A 105 2.88 7.79 18.54
CA GLY A 105 4.13 8.13 19.23
C GLY A 105 5.07 9.00 18.40
N ILE A 106 4.94 9.00 17.06
CA ILE A 106 5.76 9.83 16.18
C ILE A 106 4.96 11.08 15.80
N HIS A 107 5.09 12.13 16.60
CA HIS A 107 4.61 13.46 16.22
C HIS A 107 5.65 14.12 15.33
N VAL A 108 5.38 14.18 14.02
CA VAL A 108 6.22 14.94 13.09
C VAL A 108 5.94 16.43 13.34
N PRO A 109 6.95 17.26 13.64
CA PRO A 109 6.75 18.69 13.76
C PRO A 109 6.26 19.24 12.41
N ARG A 110 5.10 19.89 12.42
CA ARG A 110 4.53 20.58 11.26
C ARG A 110 5.39 21.79 10.94
N ASP A 111 6.24 21.65 9.93
CA ASP A 111 6.96 22.82 9.42
C ASP A 111 6.89 22.85 7.89
N ILE A 112 5.89 23.55 7.36
CA ILE A 112 5.93 23.97 5.97
C ILE A 112 5.40 25.39 5.83
N SER A 113 6.33 26.30 5.51
CA SER A 113 6.03 27.55 4.82
C SER A 113 5.61 27.24 3.38
N ASN A 114 4.36 26.83 3.20
CA ASN A 114 3.79 26.53 1.88
C ASN A 114 3.53 27.83 1.11
N VAL A 115 4.17 28.02 -0.04
CA VAL A 115 3.71 28.98 -1.04
C VAL A 115 2.74 28.25 -1.96
N THR A 116 1.44 28.35 -1.66
CA THR A 116 0.38 27.76 -2.48
C THR A 116 0.07 28.69 -3.65
N LEU A 117 0.28 28.20 -4.88
CA LEU A 117 -0.15 28.87 -6.11
C LEU A 117 -1.39 28.15 -6.63
N SER A 118 -2.56 28.79 -6.53
CA SER A 118 -3.82 28.26 -7.03
C SER A 118 -4.03 28.66 -8.50
N CYS A 119 -4.16 27.67 -9.38
CA CYS A 119 -4.56 27.87 -10.77
C CYS A 119 -5.85 27.08 -11.02
N HIS A 120 -6.89 27.75 -11.54
CA HIS A 120 -8.15 27.09 -11.87
C HIS A 120 -8.00 26.35 -13.20
N VAL A 121 -8.17 25.04 -13.20
CA VAL A 121 -8.07 24.19 -14.40
C VAL A 121 -9.37 23.40 -14.53
N ASN A 122 -9.93 23.32 -15.74
CA ASN A 122 -11.20 22.63 -16.00
C ASN A 122 -11.10 21.10 -15.99
N ALA A 123 -9.90 20.54 -15.97
CA ALA A 123 -9.62 19.11 -15.86
C ALA A 123 -8.28 18.93 -15.15
N SER A 124 -8.12 17.91 -14.31
CA SER A 124 -6.87 17.55 -13.66
C SER A 124 -6.00 16.70 -14.60
N PRO A 125 -4.98 17.28 -15.27
CA PRO A 125 -4.11 16.50 -16.15
C PRO A 125 -3.27 15.51 -15.32
N PRO A 126 -2.99 14.30 -15.84
CA PRO A 126 -2.20 13.29 -15.12
C PRO A 126 -0.72 13.68 -14.97
N THR A 127 -0.22 14.58 -15.82
CA THR A 127 1.15 15.10 -15.77
C THR A 127 1.16 16.62 -15.97
N LEU A 128 1.94 17.32 -15.15
CA LEU A 128 2.15 18.77 -15.16
C LEU A 128 3.62 19.08 -15.42
N LEU A 129 3.89 19.81 -16.51
CA LEU A 129 5.23 20.32 -16.81
C LEU A 129 5.32 21.78 -16.38
N VAL A 130 6.11 22.06 -15.35
CA VAL A 130 6.30 23.41 -14.81
C VAL A 130 7.64 23.95 -15.28
N ASN A 131 7.62 25.09 -15.98
CA ASN A 131 8.83 25.80 -16.37
C ASN A 131 9.20 26.80 -15.28
N VAL A 132 10.25 26.49 -14.51
CA VAL A 132 10.81 27.40 -13.50
C VAL A 132 12.15 27.89 -14.01
N SER A 133 12.21 29.18 -14.35
CA SER A 133 13.44 29.87 -14.80
C SER A 133 14.19 29.16 -15.95
N GLY A 134 13.47 28.57 -16.90
CA GLY A 134 14.04 27.93 -18.09
C GLY A 134 14.34 26.43 -17.95
N LYS A 135 13.98 25.82 -16.81
CA LYS A 135 14.03 24.37 -16.61
C LYS A 135 12.61 23.81 -16.51
N PHE A 136 12.35 22.72 -17.23
CA PHE A 136 11.08 22.01 -17.17
C PHE A 136 11.15 20.92 -16.09
N TYR A 137 10.19 20.95 -15.18
CA TYR A 137 10.00 19.94 -14.13
C TYR A 137 8.72 19.18 -14.43
N GLU A 138 8.80 17.85 -14.47
CA GLU A 138 7.66 16.97 -14.67
C GLU A 138 7.10 16.52 -13.32
N TYR A 139 5.81 16.79 -13.10
CA TYR A 139 5.07 16.38 -11.91
C TYR A 139 3.94 15.44 -12.33
N THR A 140 3.89 14.26 -11.73
CA THR A 140 2.80 13.29 -11.94
C THR A 140 1.74 13.47 -10.87
N LEU A 141 0.47 13.54 -11.27
CA LEU A 141 -0.65 13.62 -10.35
C LEU A 141 -0.77 12.29 -9.60
N LYS A 142 -0.52 12.31 -8.28
CA LYS A 142 -0.70 11.14 -7.41
C LYS A 142 -2.08 11.06 -6.74
N GLY A 143 -2.81 12.16 -6.67
CA GLY A 143 -4.14 12.24 -6.06
C GLY A 143 -4.60 13.69 -5.84
N GLU A 144 -5.89 13.89 -5.58
CA GLU A 144 -6.49 15.18 -5.21
C GLU A 144 -6.58 15.28 -3.68
N ILE A 145 -6.24 16.44 -3.12
CA ILE A 145 -6.22 16.66 -1.65
C ILE A 145 -7.20 17.81 -1.36
N SER A 146 -8.12 17.61 -0.42
CA SER A 146 -9.05 18.66 -0.02
C SER A 146 -8.33 19.77 0.74
N ALA A 147 -8.78 21.02 0.61
CA ALA A 147 -8.13 22.19 1.23
C ALA A 147 -8.02 22.11 2.77
N SER A 148 -8.78 21.22 3.43
CA SER A 148 -8.72 20.93 4.86
C SER A 148 -7.64 19.92 5.28
N GLU A 149 -6.94 19.27 4.34
CA GLU A 149 -5.98 18.17 4.61
C GLU A 149 -4.51 18.55 4.37
N ILE A 150 -4.21 19.81 4.04
CA ILE A 150 -2.84 20.29 3.75
C ILE A 150 -1.90 20.08 4.95
N SER A 151 -2.45 19.97 6.17
CA SER A 151 -1.72 19.73 7.42
C SER A 151 -1.42 18.25 7.74
N ASP A 152 -1.96 17.29 6.97
CA ASP A 152 -1.83 15.84 7.22
C ASP A 152 -1.02 15.10 6.13
N VAL A 153 -0.46 15.83 5.17
CA VAL A 153 0.29 15.24 4.03
C VAL A 153 1.60 14.59 4.49
N GLN A 154 2.26 15.13 5.51
CA GLN A 154 3.57 14.65 5.99
C GLN A 154 3.46 13.36 6.84
N ASP A 155 2.42 13.25 7.69
CA ASP A 155 2.16 12.05 8.49
C ASP A 155 1.88 10.82 7.61
N ASN A 156 1.26 11.05 6.44
CA ASN A 156 0.98 10.03 5.44
C ASN A 156 2.24 9.55 4.69
N GLU A 157 3.27 10.39 4.50
CA GLU A 157 4.50 9.99 3.81
C GLU A 157 5.32 8.98 4.63
N MET A 158 5.43 9.18 5.95
CA MET A 158 6.10 8.22 6.84
C MET A 158 5.31 6.93 6.98
N LEU A 159 3.99 7.01 7.16
CA LEU A 159 3.13 5.82 7.17
C LEU A 159 3.25 5.03 5.85
N ARG A 160 3.33 5.71 4.71
CA ARG A 160 3.52 5.06 3.40
C ARG A 160 4.91 4.42 3.25
N LYS A 161 5.97 5.01 3.80
CA LYS A 161 7.32 4.40 3.81
C LYS A 161 7.39 3.14 4.70
N VAL A 162 6.55 3.04 5.72
CA VAL A 162 6.53 1.95 6.70
C VAL A 162 5.51 0.87 6.35
N THR A 163 4.50 1.20 5.54
CA THR A 163 3.52 0.25 5.04
C THR A 163 4.16 -0.60 3.95
N PHE A 164 4.19 -1.91 4.16
CA PHE A 164 4.70 -2.85 3.17
C PHE A 164 3.76 -2.92 1.97
N ASP A 165 4.29 -2.86 0.75
CA ASP A 165 3.48 -2.95 -0.46
C ASP A 165 2.75 -4.31 -0.51
N PRO A 166 1.40 -4.32 -0.52
CA PRO A 166 0.63 -5.56 -0.54
C PRO A 166 0.97 -6.43 -1.75
N GLU A 167 1.27 -5.81 -2.90
CA GLU A 167 1.64 -6.52 -4.12
C GLU A 167 2.92 -7.34 -3.97
N VAL A 168 3.91 -6.82 -3.24
CA VAL A 168 5.15 -7.57 -2.94
C VAL A 168 4.82 -8.75 -2.03
N PHE A 169 3.95 -8.55 -1.04
CA PHE A 169 3.52 -9.62 -0.15
C PHE A 169 2.78 -10.73 -0.92
N PHE A 170 1.76 -10.38 -1.70
CA PHE A 170 0.93 -11.36 -2.42
C PHE A 170 1.67 -12.05 -3.56
N ASN A 171 2.50 -11.32 -4.32
CA ASN A 171 3.15 -11.89 -5.51
C ASN A 171 4.49 -12.58 -5.21
N ILE A 172 5.20 -12.18 -4.14
CA ILE A 172 6.55 -12.68 -3.86
C ILE A 172 6.60 -13.52 -2.57
N LEU A 173 5.99 -13.06 -1.47
CA LEU A 173 6.12 -13.72 -0.17
C LEU A 173 5.11 -14.86 0.05
N LEU A 174 3.86 -14.68 -0.41
CA LEU A 174 2.79 -15.65 -0.24
C LEU A 174 3.07 -17.01 -0.94
N PRO A 175 3.53 -17.06 -2.21
CA PRO A 175 3.67 -18.34 -2.92
C PRO A 175 4.68 -19.32 -2.27
N PRO A 176 5.88 -18.90 -1.83
CA PRO A 176 6.81 -19.78 -1.11
C PRO A 176 6.25 -20.32 0.20
N ILE A 177 5.47 -19.52 0.94
CA ILE A 177 4.87 -19.94 2.22
C ILE A 177 3.83 -21.03 1.98
N ILE A 178 2.91 -20.81 1.03
CA ILE A 178 1.89 -21.79 0.64
C ILE A 178 2.55 -23.06 0.09
N PHE A 179 3.60 -22.92 -0.73
CA PHE A 179 4.32 -24.06 -1.30
C PHE A 179 5.02 -24.90 -0.23
N HIS A 180 5.75 -24.28 0.70
CA HIS A 180 6.41 -25.00 1.79
C HIS A 180 5.39 -25.70 2.69
N ALA A 181 4.30 -25.01 3.03
CA ALA A 181 3.23 -25.59 3.82
C ALA A 181 2.61 -26.81 3.10
N GLY A 182 2.27 -26.66 1.81
CA GLY A 182 1.80 -27.73 0.93
C GLY A 182 2.75 -28.93 0.83
N TYR A 183 4.06 -28.67 0.73
CA TYR A 183 5.10 -29.70 0.65
C TYR A 183 5.24 -30.50 1.96
N SER A 184 5.06 -29.83 3.11
CA SER A 184 5.20 -30.44 4.43
C SER A 184 4.03 -31.35 4.84
N LEU A 185 2.91 -31.35 4.10
CA LEU A 185 1.75 -32.17 4.44
C LEU A 185 1.92 -33.65 4.16
N LYS A 186 1.36 -34.45 5.06
CA LYS A 186 1.24 -35.90 4.90
C LYS A 186 0.17 -36.22 3.84
N ARG A 187 0.61 -36.32 2.59
CA ARG A 187 -0.21 -36.58 1.38
C ARG A 187 -1.33 -37.61 1.60
N ARG A 188 -1.03 -38.77 2.23
CA ARG A 188 -2.01 -39.85 2.41
C ARG A 188 -3.27 -39.45 3.18
N HIS A 189 -3.12 -38.66 4.25
CA HIS A 189 -4.24 -38.24 5.10
C HIS A 189 -5.06 -37.13 4.42
N PHE A 190 -4.37 -36.19 3.78
CA PHE A 190 -4.97 -35.11 3.01
C PHE A 190 -5.85 -35.64 1.85
N PHE A 191 -5.33 -36.54 1.02
CA PHE A 191 -6.09 -37.10 -0.11
C PHE A 191 -7.25 -38.01 0.33
N ARG A 192 -7.15 -38.66 1.50
CA ARG A 192 -8.25 -39.47 2.04
C ARG A 192 -9.45 -38.61 2.47
N ASN A 193 -9.19 -37.42 3.00
CA ASN A 193 -10.22 -36.50 3.51
C ASN A 193 -10.55 -35.36 2.53
N MET A 194 -10.03 -35.43 1.29
CA MET A 194 -10.17 -34.36 0.29
C MET A 194 -11.62 -33.93 0.05
N GLY A 195 -12.56 -34.88 0.03
CA GLY A 195 -13.99 -34.56 -0.14
C GLY A 195 -14.54 -33.68 0.97
N SER A 196 -14.18 -33.96 2.23
CA SER A 196 -14.60 -33.13 3.38
C SER A 196 -13.91 -31.77 3.37
N ILE A 197 -12.63 -31.72 3.00
CA ILE A 197 -11.88 -30.47 2.86
C ILE A 197 -12.53 -29.56 1.81
N LEU A 198 -12.82 -30.09 0.61
CA LEU A 198 -13.51 -29.32 -0.43
C LEU A 198 -14.91 -28.90 0.02
N ALA A 199 -15.67 -29.78 0.67
CA ALA A 199 -16.99 -29.43 1.15
C ALA A 199 -16.94 -28.27 2.16
N TYR A 200 -16.03 -28.30 3.14
CA TYR A 200 -15.88 -27.21 4.09
C TYR A 200 -15.35 -25.92 3.44
N ALA A 201 -14.34 -26.02 2.58
CA ALA A 201 -13.77 -24.85 1.91
C ALA A 201 -14.75 -24.16 0.96
N PHE A 202 -15.60 -24.90 0.24
CA PHE A 202 -16.58 -24.31 -0.67
C PHE A 202 -17.89 -23.96 0.02
N LEU A 203 -18.54 -24.94 0.65
CA LEU A 203 -19.85 -24.74 1.23
C LEU A 203 -19.76 -23.86 2.47
N GLY A 204 -18.72 -24.04 3.29
CA GLY A 204 -18.48 -23.25 4.48
C GLY A 204 -18.22 -21.77 4.17
N THR A 205 -17.41 -21.47 3.14
CA THR A 205 -17.15 -20.07 2.74
C THR A 205 -18.35 -19.40 2.11
N VAL A 206 -19.07 -20.08 1.22
CA VAL A 206 -20.27 -19.51 0.59
C VAL A 206 -21.31 -19.20 1.66
N ILE A 207 -21.57 -20.14 2.59
CA ILE A 207 -22.49 -19.91 3.71
C ILE A 207 -22.01 -18.77 4.60
N SER A 208 -20.72 -18.74 4.96
CA SER A 208 -20.16 -17.68 5.82
C SER A 208 -20.25 -16.30 5.16
N CYS A 209 -19.95 -16.20 3.87
CA CYS A 209 -20.11 -14.98 3.08
C CYS A 209 -21.55 -14.46 3.11
N PHE A 210 -22.54 -15.32 2.86
CA PHE A 210 -23.95 -14.93 2.91
C PHE A 210 -24.39 -14.51 4.31
N ILE A 211 -24.00 -15.25 5.36
CA ILE A 211 -24.37 -14.93 6.74
C ILE A 211 -23.76 -13.59 7.17
N ILE A 212 -22.46 -13.40 6.96
CA ILE A 212 -21.76 -12.17 7.32
C ILE A 212 -22.28 -10.99 6.49
N GLY A 213 -22.52 -11.19 5.19
CA GLY A 213 -23.08 -10.15 4.32
C GLY A 213 -24.50 -9.73 4.70
N LEU A 214 -25.37 -10.69 5.04
CA LEU A 214 -26.73 -10.41 5.53
C LEU A 214 -26.70 -9.70 6.89
N LEU A 215 -25.81 -10.13 7.80
CA LEU A 215 -25.63 -9.49 9.10
C LEU A 215 -25.17 -8.03 8.92
N MET A 216 -24.19 -7.80 8.05
CA MET A 216 -23.69 -6.46 7.73
C MET A 216 -24.78 -5.59 7.11
N TYR A 217 -25.54 -6.11 6.15
CA TYR A 217 -26.69 -5.41 5.56
C TYR A 217 -27.74 -5.03 6.61
N GLY A 218 -28.02 -5.92 7.56
CA GLY A 218 -28.89 -5.64 8.71
C GLY A 218 -28.34 -4.50 9.58
N CYS A 219 -27.06 -4.55 9.94
CA CYS A 219 -26.41 -3.49 10.72
C CYS A 219 -26.44 -2.12 10.02
N VAL A 220 -26.16 -2.08 8.72
CA VAL A 220 -26.19 -0.85 7.92
C VAL A 220 -27.61 -0.30 7.82
N THR A 221 -28.61 -1.17 7.60
CA THR A 221 -30.02 -0.76 7.55
C THR A 221 -30.47 -0.18 8.89
N LEU A 222 -30.05 -0.78 10.01
CA LEU A 222 -30.33 -0.25 11.35
C LEU A 222 -29.67 1.11 11.57
N MET A 223 -28.41 1.29 11.18
CA MET A 223 -27.72 2.58 11.33
C MET A 223 -28.34 3.68 10.45
N LYS A 224 -28.88 3.32 9.28
CA LYS A 224 -29.65 4.24 8.42
C LYS A 224 -30.96 4.68 9.11
N GLN A 225 -31.67 3.77 9.78
CA GLN A 225 -32.86 4.11 10.57
C GLN A 225 -32.55 5.02 11.77
N VAL A 226 -31.35 4.89 12.35
CA VAL A 226 -30.88 5.75 13.46
C VAL A 226 -30.38 7.12 12.96
N GLY A 227 -30.27 7.33 11.64
CA GLY A 227 -29.88 8.60 11.04
C GLY A 227 -28.38 8.91 11.13
N GLN A 228 -27.53 7.90 11.35
CA GLN A 228 -26.07 8.07 11.45
C GLN A 228 -25.34 7.98 10.10
N LEU A 229 -25.96 7.40 9.08
CA LEU A 229 -25.37 7.20 7.75
C LEU A 229 -26.31 7.75 6.67
N ASP A 230 -25.79 8.63 5.82
CA ASP A 230 -26.53 9.32 4.75
C ASP A 230 -26.16 8.81 3.34
N GLY A 231 -25.65 7.59 3.25
CA GLY A 231 -25.19 6.96 2.02
C GLY A 231 -26.17 5.92 1.44
N ASP A 232 -26.09 5.72 0.13
CA ASP A 232 -26.68 4.57 -0.55
C ASP A 232 -25.72 3.39 -0.47
N PHE A 233 -26.09 2.39 0.34
CA PHE A 233 -25.35 1.13 0.47
C PHE A 233 -26.09 0.03 -0.25
N PHE A 234 -25.36 -0.71 -1.10
CA PHE A 234 -25.92 -1.81 -1.84
C PHE A 234 -25.69 -3.13 -1.10
N PHE A 235 -26.58 -4.10 -1.33
CA PHE A 235 -26.41 -5.45 -0.81
C PHE A 235 -25.13 -6.12 -1.33
N THR A 236 -24.71 -5.75 -2.54
CA THR A 236 -23.46 -6.23 -3.16
C THR A 236 -22.22 -5.81 -2.37
N ASP A 237 -22.18 -4.60 -1.82
CA ASP A 237 -21.07 -4.13 -0.98
C ASP A 237 -20.99 -4.92 0.34
N CYS A 238 -22.14 -5.24 0.92
CA CYS A 238 -22.23 -6.06 2.14
C CYS A 238 -21.80 -7.51 1.86
N LEU A 239 -22.19 -8.07 0.70
CA LEU A 239 -21.79 -9.41 0.29
C LEU A 239 -20.30 -9.47 -0.05
N LEU A 240 -19.75 -8.43 -0.66
CA LEU A 240 -18.31 -8.29 -0.92
C LEU A 240 -17.52 -8.29 0.40
N PHE A 241 -17.98 -7.54 1.40
CA PHE A 241 -17.41 -7.59 2.75
C PHE A 241 -17.48 -9.00 3.34
N GLY A 242 -18.63 -9.68 3.21
CA GLY A 242 -18.79 -11.07 3.63
C GLY A 242 -17.81 -12.03 2.94
N ALA A 243 -17.55 -11.86 1.65
CA ALA A 243 -16.63 -12.69 0.88
C ALA A 243 -15.18 -12.51 1.36
N ILE A 244 -14.74 -11.26 1.56
CA ILE A 244 -13.38 -10.95 2.02
C ILE A 244 -13.13 -11.50 3.44
N VAL A 245 -14.11 -11.35 4.34
CA VAL A 245 -13.98 -11.79 5.75
C VAL A 245 -14.15 -13.31 5.90
N SER A 246 -14.71 -14.00 4.90
CA SER A 246 -14.90 -15.45 4.94
C SER A 246 -13.60 -16.24 4.78
N ALA A 247 -12.51 -15.63 4.33
CA ALA A 247 -11.18 -16.24 4.30
C ALA A 247 -10.65 -16.40 5.73
N THR A 248 -10.14 -17.57 6.09
CA THR A 248 -9.62 -17.83 7.46
C THR A 248 -8.14 -18.18 7.41
N ASP A 249 -7.35 -17.61 8.32
CA ASP A 249 -5.93 -17.95 8.46
C ASP A 249 -5.70 -18.88 9.68
N PRO A 250 -5.25 -20.13 9.47
CA PRO A 250 -5.07 -21.09 10.53
C PRO A 250 -3.64 -21.10 11.06
N VAL A 251 -2.71 -20.24 10.58
CA VAL A 251 -1.27 -20.32 10.91
C VAL A 251 -1.02 -20.39 12.41
N THR A 252 -1.73 -19.58 13.20
CA THR A 252 -1.61 -19.60 14.66
C THR A 252 -2.19 -20.88 15.28
N VAL A 253 -3.31 -21.37 14.77
CA VAL A 253 -3.97 -22.59 15.29
C VAL A 253 -3.16 -23.84 14.95
N LEU A 254 -2.64 -23.93 13.72
CA LEU A 254 -1.83 -25.04 13.25
C LEU A 254 -0.53 -25.18 14.04
N ALA A 255 0.10 -24.06 14.38
CA ALA A 255 1.32 -24.07 15.16
C ALA A 255 1.09 -24.59 16.59
N ILE A 256 -0.04 -24.21 17.21
CA ILE A 256 -0.48 -24.78 18.50
C ILE A 256 -0.81 -26.28 18.37
N PHE A 257 -1.51 -26.69 17.31
CA PHE A 257 -1.87 -28.10 17.08
C PHE A 257 -0.65 -28.99 16.91
N ASN A 258 0.41 -28.47 16.28
CA ASN A 258 1.68 -29.17 16.14
C ASN A 258 2.39 -29.35 17.50
N GLU A 259 2.35 -28.36 18.39
CA GLU A 259 2.90 -28.47 19.75
C GLU A 259 2.09 -29.44 20.64
N LEU A 260 0.76 -29.43 20.50
CA LEU A 260 -0.15 -30.31 21.22
C LEU A 260 -0.19 -31.74 20.68
N GLN A 261 0.53 -32.05 19.59
CA GLN A 261 0.50 -33.34 18.89
C GLN A 261 -0.93 -33.82 18.58
N VAL A 262 -1.74 -32.93 18.03
CA VAL A 262 -3.12 -33.22 17.59
C VAL A 262 -3.11 -34.24 16.44
N ASP A 263 -4.24 -34.94 16.26
CA ASP A 263 -4.43 -35.89 15.17
C ASP A 263 -4.07 -35.27 13.81
N VAL A 264 -3.29 -36.02 13.04
CA VAL A 264 -2.85 -35.68 11.68
C VAL A 264 -4.04 -35.45 10.76
N ASP A 265 -5.13 -36.20 10.95
CA ASP A 265 -6.35 -36.04 10.14
C ASP A 265 -7.00 -34.67 10.39
N LEU A 266 -7.04 -34.19 11.64
CA LEU A 266 -7.58 -32.86 11.98
C LEU A 266 -6.67 -31.73 11.50
N TYR A 267 -5.35 -31.91 11.63
CA TYR A 267 -4.36 -30.97 11.09
C TYR A 267 -4.50 -30.82 9.57
N ALA A 268 -4.62 -31.93 8.84
CA ALA A 268 -4.77 -31.92 7.40
C ALA A 268 -6.11 -31.31 6.95
N LEU A 269 -7.18 -31.56 7.72
CA LEU A 269 -8.50 -30.99 7.45
C LEU A 269 -8.49 -29.47 7.59
N LEU A 270 -8.02 -28.96 8.73
CA LEU A 270 -7.98 -27.53 9.02
C LEU A 270 -7.05 -26.78 8.05
N PHE A 271 -5.84 -27.30 7.83
CA PHE A 271 -4.92 -26.71 6.86
C PHE A 271 -5.53 -26.63 5.45
N GLY A 272 -6.14 -27.74 5.01
CA GLY A 272 -6.72 -27.82 3.67
C GLY A 272 -7.92 -26.90 3.49
N GLU A 273 -8.77 -26.80 4.51
CA GLU A 273 -9.93 -25.91 4.51
C GLU A 273 -9.47 -24.47 4.33
N SER A 274 -8.50 -24.02 5.13
CA SER A 274 -8.08 -22.63 5.08
C SER A 274 -7.34 -22.23 3.80
N VAL A 275 -6.45 -23.08 3.30
CA VAL A 275 -5.75 -22.78 2.04
C VAL A 275 -6.71 -22.73 0.85
N LEU A 276 -7.71 -23.61 0.81
CA LEU A 276 -8.71 -23.59 -0.25
C LEU A 276 -9.72 -22.46 -0.06
N ASN A 277 -10.05 -22.10 1.18
CA ASN A 277 -11.00 -21.03 1.47
C ASN A 277 -10.50 -19.67 1.01
N ASP A 278 -9.19 -19.40 1.09
CA ASP A 278 -8.57 -18.16 0.60
C ASP A 278 -8.80 -18.01 -0.91
N ALA A 279 -8.56 -19.09 -1.65
CA ALA A 279 -8.78 -19.11 -3.09
C ALA A 279 -10.27 -18.93 -3.42
N VAL A 280 -11.17 -19.61 -2.70
CA VAL A 280 -12.62 -19.48 -2.90
C VAL A 280 -13.10 -18.06 -2.57
N ALA A 281 -12.62 -17.44 -1.49
CA ALA A 281 -12.97 -16.09 -1.07
C ALA A 281 -12.54 -15.03 -2.09
N VAL A 282 -11.33 -15.16 -2.65
CA VAL A 282 -10.85 -14.27 -3.72
C VAL A 282 -11.71 -14.38 -4.97
N VAL A 283 -12.03 -15.60 -5.43
CA VAL A 283 -12.87 -15.80 -6.61
C VAL A 283 -14.31 -15.33 -6.35
N LEU A 284 -14.85 -15.56 -5.14
CA LEU A 284 -16.17 -15.09 -4.74
C LEU A 284 -16.24 -13.55 -4.74
N SER A 285 -15.23 -12.89 -4.18
CA SER A 285 -15.12 -11.43 -4.17
C SER A 285 -15.05 -10.86 -5.58
N SER A 286 -14.23 -11.46 -6.46
CA SER A 286 -14.12 -11.08 -7.88
C SER A 286 -15.45 -11.25 -8.64
N SER A 287 -16.20 -12.31 -8.32
CA SER A 287 -17.50 -12.61 -8.93
C SER A 287 -18.60 -11.64 -8.48
N ILE A 288 -18.53 -11.14 -7.24
CA ILE A 288 -19.43 -10.09 -6.71
C ILE A 288 -19.10 -8.73 -7.33
N VAL A 289 -17.82 -8.38 -7.45
CA VAL A 289 -17.41 -7.12 -8.12
C VAL A 289 -17.82 -7.12 -9.60
N SER A 290 -17.65 -8.26 -10.28
CA SER A 290 -18.07 -8.41 -11.69
C SER A 290 -19.59 -8.39 -11.88
N TYR A 291 -20.37 -8.55 -10.81
CA TYR A 291 -21.82 -8.48 -10.85
C TYR A 291 -22.33 -7.02 -10.84
N GLN A 292 -21.52 -6.03 -10.44
CA GLN A 292 -21.91 -4.62 -10.48
C GLN A 292 -22.15 -4.18 -11.94
N PRO A 293 -23.40 -3.97 -12.38
CA PRO A 293 -23.68 -3.72 -13.79
C PRO A 293 -23.23 -2.32 -14.17
N GLU A 294 -22.53 -2.19 -15.30
CA GLU A 294 -22.35 -0.93 -16.00
C GLU A 294 -23.73 -0.42 -16.47
N GLY A 295 -24.38 0.40 -15.65
CA GLY A 295 -25.36 1.38 -16.12
C GLY A 295 -26.81 0.94 -16.32
N ASP A 296 -27.27 -0.22 -15.82
CA ASP A 296 -28.72 -0.54 -15.84
C ASP A 296 -29.30 -0.65 -14.43
N ASN A 297 -30.10 0.37 -14.07
CA ASN A 297 -30.72 0.56 -12.75
C ASN A 297 -31.96 -0.32 -12.55
N SER A 298 -31.90 -1.61 -12.88
CA SER A 298 -32.93 -2.57 -12.52
C SER A 298 -32.55 -3.27 -11.20
N HIS A 299 -32.89 -2.62 -10.09
CA HIS A 299 -32.58 -3.04 -8.70
C HIS A 299 -33.32 -4.30 -8.22
N THR A 300 -33.51 -5.30 -9.08
CA THR A 300 -34.08 -6.60 -8.68
C THR A 300 -32.98 -7.63 -8.55
N PHE A 301 -33.01 -8.40 -7.46
CA PHE A 301 -32.15 -9.56 -7.24
C PHE A 301 -32.39 -10.60 -8.36
N GLU A 302 -31.68 -10.46 -9.47
CA GLU A 302 -31.78 -11.39 -10.58
C GLU A 302 -31.04 -12.69 -10.23
N VAL A 303 -31.82 -13.70 -9.85
CA VAL A 303 -31.32 -15.08 -9.64
C VAL A 303 -30.51 -15.56 -10.85
N MET A 304 -30.87 -15.12 -12.07
CA MET A 304 -30.14 -15.45 -13.30
C MET A 304 -28.71 -14.88 -13.29
N ALA A 305 -28.52 -13.66 -12.81
CA ALA A 305 -27.22 -13.03 -12.75
C ALA A 305 -26.37 -13.59 -11.60
N MET A 306 -26.99 -13.98 -10.48
CA MET A 306 -26.33 -14.74 -9.42
C MET A 306 -25.85 -16.11 -9.94
N LEU A 307 -26.65 -16.80 -10.75
CA LEU A 307 -26.30 -18.10 -11.34
C LEU A 307 -25.20 -17.94 -12.40
N LYS A 308 -25.22 -16.86 -13.18
CA LYS A 308 -24.13 -16.50 -14.11
C LYS A 308 -22.82 -16.24 -13.35
N SER A 309 -22.87 -15.49 -12.25
CA SER A 309 -21.73 -15.22 -11.38
C SER A 309 -21.16 -16.51 -10.77
N PHE A 310 -22.03 -17.41 -10.30
CA PHE A 310 -21.63 -18.75 -9.84
C PHE A 310 -21.00 -19.61 -10.95
N GLY A 311 -21.50 -19.50 -12.19
CA GLY A 311 -20.90 -20.16 -13.35
C GLY A 311 -19.50 -19.64 -13.69
N VAL A 312 -19.29 -18.32 -13.63
CA VAL A 312 -17.97 -17.69 -13.80
C VAL A 312 -17.02 -18.13 -12.69
N PHE A 313 -17.49 -18.14 -11.43
CA PHE A 313 -16.75 -18.65 -10.28
C PHE A 313 -16.26 -20.09 -10.52
N LEU A 314 -17.16 -21.00 -10.92
CA LEU A 314 -16.81 -22.40 -11.15
C LEU A 314 -15.83 -22.57 -12.33
N GLY A 315 -15.98 -21.74 -13.37
CA GLY A 315 -15.07 -21.70 -14.52
C GLY A 315 -13.66 -21.25 -14.15
N VAL A 316 -13.54 -20.13 -13.42
CA VAL A 316 -12.24 -19.61 -12.95
C VAL A 316 -11.58 -20.59 -11.98
N PHE A 317 -12.33 -21.13 -11.02
CA PHE A 317 -11.81 -22.10 -10.07
C PHE A 317 -11.29 -23.37 -10.76
N SER A 318 -12.11 -23.98 -11.63
CA SER A 318 -11.72 -25.19 -12.35
C SER A 318 -10.55 -24.95 -13.30
N GLY A 319 -10.48 -23.78 -13.93
CA GLY A 319 -9.36 -23.38 -14.79
C GLY A 319 -8.05 -23.24 -14.02
N SER A 320 -8.07 -22.52 -12.89
CA SER A 320 -6.90 -22.37 -12.01
C SER A 320 -6.45 -23.71 -11.43
N PHE A 321 -7.39 -24.57 -11.03
CA PHE A 321 -7.09 -25.92 -10.55
C PHE A 321 -6.42 -26.77 -11.63
N ALA A 322 -6.95 -26.77 -12.85
CA ALA A 322 -6.39 -27.53 -13.98
C ALA A 322 -4.96 -27.05 -14.34
N LEU A 323 -4.72 -25.73 -14.35
CA LEU A 323 -3.39 -25.16 -14.56
C LEU A 323 -2.41 -25.55 -13.45
N GLY A 324 -2.85 -25.54 -12.19
CA GLY A 324 -2.05 -25.98 -11.05
C GLY A 324 -1.68 -27.46 -11.13
N VAL A 325 -2.62 -28.34 -11.52
CA VAL A 325 -2.34 -29.76 -11.74
C VAL A 325 -1.38 -29.96 -12.92
N ALA A 326 -1.62 -29.27 -14.04
CA ALA A 326 -0.78 -29.40 -15.23
C ALA A 326 0.67 -28.97 -14.96
N THR A 327 0.87 -27.83 -14.28
CA THR A 327 2.20 -27.35 -13.89
C THR A 327 2.87 -28.30 -12.89
N GLY A 328 2.14 -28.79 -11.87
CA GLY A 328 2.66 -29.76 -10.91
C GLY A 328 3.09 -31.08 -11.57
N VAL A 329 2.31 -31.60 -12.52
CA VAL A 329 2.67 -32.80 -13.30
C VAL A 329 3.90 -32.53 -14.17
N MET A 330 3.98 -31.38 -14.85
CA MET A 330 5.15 -31.01 -15.65
C MET A 330 6.41 -30.91 -14.80
N THR A 331 6.35 -30.26 -13.63
CA THR A 331 7.49 -30.19 -12.71
C THR A 331 7.89 -31.58 -12.21
N ALA A 332 6.93 -32.44 -11.86
CA ALA A 332 7.22 -33.80 -11.44
C ALA A 332 7.91 -34.61 -12.55
N LEU A 333 7.44 -34.50 -13.79
CA LEU A 333 8.05 -35.16 -14.95
C LEU A 333 9.49 -34.69 -15.17
N ILE A 334 9.74 -33.37 -15.12
CA ILE A 334 11.10 -32.80 -15.28
C ILE A 334 12.03 -33.31 -14.17
N SER A 335 11.57 -33.32 -12.91
CA SER A 335 12.37 -33.82 -11.79
C SER A 335 12.62 -35.34 -11.85
N PHE A 336 11.71 -36.12 -12.44
CA PHE A 336 11.92 -37.57 -12.66
C PHE A 336 12.89 -37.86 -13.81
N THR A 337 13.10 -36.91 -14.72
CA THR A 337 14.02 -37.06 -15.86
C THR A 337 15.47 -36.64 -15.56
N GLN A 338 15.75 -36.04 -14.40
CA GLN A 338 17.10 -35.70 -13.91
C GLN A 338 17.62 -36.73 -12.92
#